data_AF-A0A8H5CGU4-F1
#
_entry.id   AF-A0A8H5CGU4-F1
#
_cell.length_a   1.000
_cell.length_b   1.000
_cell.length_c   1.000
_cell.angle_alpha   90.00
_cell.angle_beta   90.00
_cell.angle_gamma   90.00
#
_symmetry.space_group_name_H-M   'P 1'
#
loop_
_entity.id
_entity.type
_entity.pdbx_description
1 polymer ?
#
loop_
_entity_poly.entity_id
_entity_poly.type
_entity_poly.pdbx_seq_one_letter_code
_entity_poly.pdbx_strand_id
1 'polypeptide(L)'
;MEARLPDKLGILRALLKRVSLLREFTVGDKEVFNPAVNLTRDSIQFLPSFENPSYVRLTLPESKTDPFRKGVSILIAAVPHSPFCAVTALKNLFSIHLLPSSSPLFAMTDGRPMSRSFFVSTLKSQIEAVGIDSTGYSGHSFCRGAATSAAAAGYSDYEIQLLGRWRSDAYITVRPSELTEHETSWIDSVLFATFFFSAMYCQLSSAMFHSSASHSLEVCTRCQAYDYIGITVLNLGSHYPLLYYGFSANLTIRSYTS
;
A
#
# COMPACT_ATOMS: atom_id res chain seq x y z
N MET A 1 -17.02 22.64 14.24
CA MET A 1 -16.51 21.43 14.93
C MET A 1 -16.57 20.32 13.90
N GLU A 2 -15.61 20.32 12.97
CA GLU A 2 -15.65 19.49 11.75
C GLU A 2 -15.14 18.09 12.07
N ALA A 3 -16.00 17.08 11.90
CA ALA A 3 -15.62 15.67 11.99
C ALA A 3 -14.68 15.33 10.83
N ARG A 4 -13.41 15.06 11.15
CA ARG A 4 -12.37 14.69 10.18
C ARG A 4 -12.63 13.26 9.70
N LEU A 5 -13.01 13.13 8.43
CA LEU A 5 -13.18 11.86 7.71
C LEU A 5 -11.91 10.99 7.86
N PRO A 6 -12.01 9.70 8.25
CA PRO A 6 -10.84 8.84 8.32
C PRO A 6 -10.33 8.49 6.92
N ASP A 7 -9.06 8.83 6.74
CA ASP A 7 -8.23 8.71 5.55
C ASP A 7 -8.25 7.28 4.98
N LYS A 8 -8.82 7.10 3.79
CA LYS A 8 -8.99 5.78 3.13
C LYS A 8 -7.66 5.04 2.89
N LEU A 9 -6.55 5.78 2.92
CA LEU A 9 -5.18 5.27 2.80
C LEU A 9 -4.64 4.67 4.12
N GLY A 10 -5.17 5.11 5.27
CA GLY A 10 -4.79 4.62 6.61
C GLY A 10 -5.18 3.16 6.86
N ILE A 11 -6.20 2.67 6.17
CA ILE A 11 -6.78 1.34 6.39
C ILE A 11 -6.06 0.27 5.56
N LEU A 12 -5.69 0.60 4.32
CA LEU A 12 -4.79 -0.23 3.50
C LEU A 12 -3.40 -0.33 4.15
N ARG A 13 -2.95 0.77 4.77
CA ARG A 13 -1.76 0.82 5.64
C ARG A 13 -1.88 -0.14 6.84
N ALA A 14 -3.04 -0.28 7.49
CA ALA A 14 -3.20 -1.17 8.65
C ALA A 14 -3.14 -2.68 8.30
N LEU A 15 -3.61 -3.05 7.12
CA LEU A 15 -3.65 -4.44 6.66
C LEU A 15 -2.31 -4.91 6.10
N LEU A 16 -1.59 -4.01 5.41
CA LEU A 16 -0.22 -4.26 4.95
C LEU A 16 0.80 -4.19 6.11
N LYS A 17 0.49 -3.51 7.22
CA LYS A 17 1.39 -3.32 8.38
C LYS A 17 1.78 -4.59 9.14
N ARG A 18 1.19 -5.77 8.87
CA ARG A 18 1.47 -7.00 9.65
C ARG A 18 1.63 -8.30 8.84
N VAL A 19 1.56 -8.25 7.51
CA VAL A 19 1.61 -9.44 6.64
C VAL A 19 2.97 -9.53 5.95
N SER A 20 4.04 -9.80 6.72
CA SER A 20 5.35 -10.25 6.18
C SER A 20 5.43 -11.78 6.09
N LEU A 21 4.31 -12.47 5.88
CA LEU A 21 4.19 -13.90 6.20
C LEU A 21 3.48 -14.70 5.11
N LEU A 22 3.60 -14.28 3.85
CA LEU A 22 2.98 -14.99 2.73
C LEU A 22 3.45 -16.45 2.62
N ARG A 23 4.66 -16.76 3.11
CA ARG A 23 5.17 -18.13 3.24
C ARG A 23 4.44 -18.96 4.29
N GLU A 24 3.86 -18.34 5.31
CA GLU A 24 3.16 -19.03 6.41
C GLU A 24 1.68 -19.28 6.08
N PHE A 25 1.10 -18.48 5.19
CA PHE A 25 -0.30 -18.56 4.77
C PHE A 25 -0.58 -19.55 3.65
N THR A 26 0.45 -20.03 2.95
CA THR A 26 0.32 -20.94 1.80
C THR A 26 1.26 -22.14 1.97
N VAL A 27 0.85 -23.29 1.47
CA VAL A 27 1.73 -24.47 1.40
C VAL A 27 2.55 -24.40 0.11
N GLY A 28 3.83 -24.78 0.16
CA GLY A 28 4.66 -24.87 -1.04
C GLY A 28 4.09 -25.89 -2.04
N ASP A 29 4.27 -25.66 -3.34
CA ASP A 29 3.63 -26.47 -4.39
C ASP A 29 3.99 -27.98 -4.34
N LYS A 30 5.07 -28.34 -3.62
CA LYS A 30 5.54 -29.72 -3.41
C LYS A 30 5.49 -30.15 -1.94
N GLU A 31 5.01 -29.29 -1.05
CA GLU A 31 4.95 -29.56 0.39
C GLU A 31 3.58 -30.15 0.76
N VAL A 32 3.58 -31.08 1.71
CA VAL A 32 2.33 -31.64 2.26
C VAL A 32 1.93 -30.81 3.48
N PHE A 33 0.65 -30.46 3.55
CA PHE A 33 0.11 -29.74 4.71
C PHE A 33 0.31 -30.55 6.00
N ASN A 34 0.88 -29.89 6.99
CA ASN A 34 1.11 -30.44 8.31
C ASN A 34 0.54 -29.45 9.36
N PRO A 35 -0.54 -29.82 10.07
CA PRO A 35 -1.19 -28.99 11.09
C PRO A 35 -0.26 -28.51 12.22
N ALA A 36 0.87 -29.19 12.46
CA ALA A 36 1.81 -28.82 13.52
C ALA A 36 2.71 -27.62 13.14
N VAL A 37 2.87 -27.35 11.85
CA VAL A 37 3.80 -26.31 11.33
C VAL A 37 3.12 -25.31 10.41
N ASN A 38 1.96 -25.65 9.84
CA ASN A 38 1.19 -24.78 8.98
C ASN A 38 0.03 -24.13 9.74
N LEU A 39 -0.45 -23.00 9.22
CA LEU A 39 -1.58 -22.30 9.80
C LEU A 39 -2.87 -23.10 9.64
N THR A 40 -3.51 -23.35 10.78
CA THR A 40 -4.79 -24.03 10.88
C THR A 40 -5.88 -23.04 11.30
N ARG A 41 -7.12 -23.50 11.34
CA ARG A 41 -8.22 -22.69 11.86
C ARG A 41 -8.09 -22.42 13.37
N ASP A 42 -7.48 -23.34 14.12
CA ASP A 42 -7.14 -23.16 15.54
C ASP A 42 -6.08 -22.07 15.78
N SER A 43 -5.32 -21.68 14.75
CA SER A 43 -4.42 -20.54 14.84
C SER A 43 -5.15 -19.20 15.02
N ILE A 44 -6.48 -19.14 14.87
CA ILE A 44 -7.28 -17.92 14.95
C ILE A 44 -8.20 -17.94 16.17
N GLN A 45 -8.13 -16.87 16.95
CA GLN A 45 -9.07 -16.60 18.04
C GLN A 45 -9.71 -15.22 17.85
N PHE A 46 -11.04 -15.19 17.79
CA PHE A 46 -11.82 -13.96 17.74
C PHE A 46 -12.06 -13.41 19.15
N LEU A 47 -11.83 -12.11 19.35
CA LEU A 47 -11.92 -11.45 20.66
C LEU A 47 -12.79 -10.18 20.57
N PRO A 48 -13.66 -9.91 21.56
CA PRO A 48 -13.95 -10.75 22.72
C PRO A 48 -14.76 -12.02 22.38
N SER A 49 -15.49 -12.03 21.26
CA SER A 49 -16.28 -13.18 20.81
C SER A 49 -16.32 -13.27 19.29
N PHE A 50 -16.77 -14.43 18.77
CA PHE A 50 -16.99 -14.63 17.32
C PHE A 50 -18.11 -13.75 16.76
N GLU A 51 -19.15 -13.46 17.56
CA GLU A 51 -20.27 -12.65 17.12
C GLU A 51 -19.87 -11.19 16.90
N ASN A 52 -19.11 -10.63 17.84
CA ASN A 52 -18.70 -9.21 17.81
C ASN A 52 -17.18 -9.07 18.02
N PRO A 53 -16.36 -9.47 17.03
CA PRO A 53 -14.91 -9.42 17.19
C PRO A 53 -14.38 -7.99 16.98
N SER A 54 -13.78 -7.43 18.02
CA SER A 54 -12.96 -6.21 17.92
C SER A 54 -11.52 -6.52 17.53
N TYR A 55 -11.05 -7.74 17.80
CA TYR A 55 -9.71 -8.19 17.47
C TYR A 55 -9.70 -9.66 17.02
N VAL A 56 -8.65 -10.02 16.28
CA VAL A 56 -8.25 -11.40 16.02
C VAL A 56 -6.86 -11.61 16.59
N ARG A 57 -6.70 -12.64 17.41
CA ARG A 57 -5.37 -13.16 17.77
C ARG A 57 -5.02 -14.27 16.79
N LEU A 58 -3.95 -14.06 16.05
CA LEU A 58 -3.33 -15.02 15.15
C LEU A 58 -2.10 -15.62 15.84
N THR A 59 -2.15 -16.91 16.15
CA THR A 59 -1.00 -17.65 16.69
C THR A 59 -0.25 -18.32 15.56
N LEU A 60 0.96 -17.86 15.31
CA LEU A 60 1.84 -18.42 14.30
C LEU A 60 2.61 -19.62 14.90
N PRO A 61 2.54 -20.81 14.28
CA PRO A 61 3.35 -21.95 14.67
C PRO A 61 4.85 -21.64 14.55
N GLU A 62 5.67 -22.46 15.19
CA GLU A 62 7.12 -22.43 15.15
C GLU A 62 7.67 -22.15 13.73
N SER A 63 8.47 -21.08 13.56
CA SER A 63 9.15 -20.78 12.29
C SER A 63 10.61 -21.22 12.33
N LYS A 64 11.20 -21.51 11.16
CA LYS A 64 12.65 -21.83 11.02
C LYS A 64 13.59 -20.76 11.60
N THR A 65 13.09 -19.55 11.82
CA THR A 65 13.83 -18.42 12.39
C THR A 65 13.68 -18.28 13.89
N ASP A 66 12.75 -19.00 14.54
CA ASP A 66 12.51 -18.98 15.99
C ASP A 66 13.53 -19.88 16.71
N PRO A 67 14.54 -19.31 17.40
CA PRO A 67 15.55 -20.10 18.09
C PRO A 67 15.00 -20.84 19.32
N PHE A 68 13.83 -20.46 19.84
CA PHE A 68 13.22 -21.04 21.05
C PHE A 68 11.96 -21.86 20.78
N ARG A 69 11.49 -21.91 19.53
CA ARG A 69 10.34 -22.70 19.07
C ARG A 69 9.03 -22.43 19.84
N LYS A 70 8.83 -21.20 20.31
CA LYS A 70 7.65 -20.82 21.09
C LYS A 70 6.47 -20.35 20.24
N GLY A 71 6.72 -20.04 18.96
CA GLY A 71 5.73 -19.37 18.12
C GLY A 71 5.44 -17.95 18.62
N VAL A 72 4.55 -17.23 17.94
CA VAL A 72 4.22 -15.84 18.29
C VAL A 72 2.74 -15.58 18.07
N SER A 73 2.12 -14.85 19.00
CA SER A 73 0.78 -14.32 18.84
C SER A 73 0.82 -12.90 18.26
N ILE A 74 0.14 -12.69 17.14
CA ILE A 74 -0.10 -11.38 16.54
C ILE A 74 -1.55 -10.98 16.81
N LEU A 75 -1.75 -9.78 17.37
CA LEU A 75 -3.09 -9.21 17.53
C LEU A 75 -3.43 -8.33 16.33
N ILE A 76 -4.58 -8.55 15.69
CA ILE A 76 -5.07 -7.80 14.54
C ILE A 76 -6.34 -7.08 14.99
N ALA A 77 -6.33 -5.75 14.93
CA ALA A 77 -7.50 -4.94 15.29
C ALA A 77 -8.49 -4.87 14.12
N ALA A 78 -9.78 -4.90 14.44
CA ALA A 78 -10.82 -4.62 13.47
C ALA A 78 -10.74 -3.16 13.02
N VAL A 79 -11.02 -2.93 11.74
CA VAL A 79 -11.21 -1.59 11.19
C VAL A 79 -12.67 -1.49 10.74
N PRO A 80 -13.56 -0.96 11.60
CA PRO A 80 -14.99 -0.88 11.30
C PRO A 80 -15.25 -0.17 9.97
N HIS A 81 -16.29 -0.60 9.25
CA HIS A 81 -16.75 -0.02 7.99
C HIS A 81 -15.74 -0.05 6.81
N SER A 82 -14.58 -0.70 6.98
CA SER A 82 -13.67 -0.93 5.88
C SER A 82 -14.02 -2.20 5.11
N PRO A 83 -14.16 -2.15 3.77
CA PRO A 83 -14.32 -3.34 2.94
C PRO A 83 -13.08 -4.24 2.97
N PHE A 84 -11.95 -3.73 3.46
CA PHE A 84 -10.68 -4.45 3.54
C PHE A 84 -10.39 -5.00 4.94
N CYS A 85 -11.27 -4.81 5.93
CA CYS A 85 -11.04 -5.24 7.31
C CYS A 85 -10.73 -6.75 7.41
N ALA A 86 -9.51 -7.10 7.84
CA ALA A 86 -9.08 -8.49 7.99
C ALA A 86 -9.92 -9.27 9.02
N VAL A 87 -10.35 -8.63 10.10
CA VAL A 87 -11.21 -9.26 11.11
C VAL A 87 -12.56 -9.65 10.49
N THR A 88 -13.17 -8.75 9.72
CA THR A 88 -14.43 -9.02 9.01
C THR A 88 -14.23 -10.09 7.94
N ALA A 89 -13.15 -10.02 7.16
CA ALA A 89 -12.84 -11.01 6.13
C ALA A 89 -12.63 -12.42 6.72
N LEU A 90 -11.91 -12.53 7.84
CA LEU A 90 -11.71 -13.78 8.56
C LEU A 90 -13.02 -14.31 9.16
N LYS A 91 -13.84 -13.44 9.75
CA LYS A 91 -15.17 -13.85 10.26
C LYS A 91 -16.01 -14.44 9.12
N ASN A 92 -16.06 -13.77 7.97
CA ASN A 92 -16.79 -14.25 6.79
C ASN A 92 -16.25 -15.60 6.29
N LEU A 93 -14.92 -15.76 6.23
CA LEU A 93 -14.28 -17.03 5.89
C LEU A 93 -14.72 -18.17 6.83
N PHE A 94 -14.83 -17.88 8.12
CA PHE A 94 -15.24 -18.87 9.12
C PHE A 94 -16.74 -19.20 9.06
N SER A 95 -17.57 -18.22 8.68
CA SER A 95 -19.02 -18.42 8.50
C SER A 95 -19.38 -19.17 7.21
N ILE A 96 -18.61 -18.98 6.13
CA ILE A 96 -18.90 -19.58 4.82
C ILE A 96 -18.33 -21.01 4.75
N HIS A 97 -17.12 -21.23 5.27
CA HIS A 97 -16.48 -22.54 5.24
C HIS A 97 -16.47 -23.16 6.64
N LEU A 98 -17.36 -24.13 6.85
CA LEU A 98 -17.47 -24.92 8.08
C LEU A 98 -16.48 -26.09 8.05
N LEU A 99 -15.18 -25.77 8.10
CA LEU A 99 -14.10 -26.76 8.15
C LEU A 99 -13.66 -27.03 9.60
N PRO A 100 -13.17 -28.24 9.90
CA PRO A 100 -12.60 -28.58 11.20
C PRO A 100 -11.46 -27.65 11.64
N SER A 101 -11.29 -27.54 12.95
CA SER A 101 -10.22 -26.82 13.64
C SER A 101 -8.79 -27.09 13.11
N SER A 102 -8.50 -28.35 12.78
CA SER A 102 -7.19 -28.77 12.26
C SER A 102 -6.99 -28.54 10.76
N SER A 103 -8.03 -28.10 10.05
CA SER A 103 -7.95 -27.81 8.62
C SER A 103 -7.12 -26.57 8.32
N PRO A 104 -6.58 -26.44 7.09
CA PRO A 104 -5.85 -25.24 6.69
C PRO A 104 -6.67 -23.99 6.92
N LEU A 105 -6.02 -22.92 7.41
CA LEU A 105 -6.69 -21.63 7.59
C LEU A 105 -7.25 -21.10 6.26
N PHE A 106 -6.44 -21.19 5.20
CA PHE A 106 -6.82 -20.84 3.84
C PHE A 106 -6.89 -22.12 3.00
N ALA A 107 -8.12 -22.56 2.74
CA ALA A 107 -8.41 -23.72 1.91
C ALA A 107 -9.11 -23.30 0.61
N MET A 108 -8.87 -24.06 -0.45
CA MET A 108 -9.66 -24.01 -1.68
C MET A 108 -11.07 -24.57 -1.42
N THR A 109 -11.97 -24.42 -2.38
CA THR A 109 -13.36 -24.92 -2.28
C THR A 109 -13.46 -26.43 -2.10
N ASP A 110 -12.43 -27.16 -2.51
CA ASP A 110 -12.30 -28.62 -2.34
C ASP A 110 -11.67 -29.02 -0.98
N GLY A 111 -11.39 -28.06 -0.10
CA GLY A 111 -10.79 -28.29 1.22
C GLY A 111 -9.27 -28.46 1.22
N ARG A 112 -8.61 -28.46 0.06
CA ARG A 112 -7.14 -28.51 -0.01
C ARG A 112 -6.51 -27.20 0.45
N PRO A 113 -5.31 -27.24 1.05
CA PRO A 113 -4.58 -26.03 1.40
C PRO A 113 -4.31 -25.16 0.17
N MET A 114 -4.41 -23.84 0.33
CA MET A 114 -4.07 -22.91 -0.73
C MET A 114 -2.57 -22.98 -1.04
N SER A 115 -2.21 -23.22 -2.31
CA SER A 115 -0.83 -23.23 -2.76
C SER A 115 -0.31 -21.82 -3.02
N ARG A 116 1.01 -21.65 -2.92
CA ARG A 116 1.66 -20.36 -3.22
C ARG A 116 1.47 -19.95 -4.68
N SER A 117 1.60 -20.89 -5.61
CA SER A 117 1.43 -20.63 -7.05
C SER A 117 0.04 -20.12 -7.37
N PHE A 118 -1.00 -20.75 -6.81
CA PHE A 118 -2.39 -20.36 -6.98
C PHE A 118 -2.67 -18.96 -6.42
N PHE A 119 -2.14 -18.65 -5.23
CA PHE A 119 -2.28 -17.33 -4.65
C PHE A 119 -1.64 -16.25 -5.54
N VAL A 120 -0.40 -16.47 -5.98
CA VAL A 120 0.33 -15.49 -6.80
C VAL A 120 -0.32 -15.32 -8.17
N SER A 121 -0.76 -16.39 -8.83
CA SER A 121 -1.43 -16.29 -10.14
C SER A 121 -2.78 -15.56 -10.04
N THR A 122 -3.58 -15.88 -9.02
CA THR A 122 -4.85 -15.20 -8.77
C THR A 122 -4.64 -13.71 -8.53
N LEU A 123 -3.67 -13.36 -7.71
CA LEU A 123 -3.32 -11.96 -7.46
C LEU A 123 -2.93 -11.23 -8.75
N LYS A 124 -2.01 -11.81 -9.54
CA LYS A 124 -1.56 -11.19 -10.79
C LYS A 124 -2.72 -10.94 -11.74
N SER A 125 -3.63 -11.91 -11.87
CA SER A 125 -4.84 -11.78 -12.68
C SER A 125 -5.74 -10.63 -12.19
N GLN A 126 -5.92 -10.46 -10.87
CA GLN A 126 -6.72 -9.34 -10.34
C GLN A 126 -6.04 -7.98 -10.53
N ILE A 127 -4.70 -7.92 -10.43
CA ILE A 127 -3.91 -6.70 -10.69
C ILE A 127 -4.03 -6.29 -12.16
N GLU A 128 -3.90 -7.25 -13.08
CA GLU A 128 -4.06 -7.04 -14.52
C GLU A 128 -5.49 -6.61 -14.89
N ALA A 129 -6.50 -7.16 -14.21
CA ALA A 129 -7.90 -6.77 -14.41
C ALA A 129 -8.18 -5.30 -14.07
N VAL A 130 -7.34 -4.67 -13.24
CA VAL A 130 -7.41 -3.24 -12.88
C VAL A 130 -6.44 -2.40 -13.74
N GLY A 131 -5.75 -3.01 -14.70
CA GLY A 131 -4.87 -2.32 -15.67
C GLY A 131 -3.46 -2.05 -15.16
N ILE A 132 -3.00 -2.77 -14.11
CA ILE A 132 -1.66 -2.62 -13.54
C ILE A 132 -0.77 -3.77 -14.05
N ASP A 133 0.49 -3.47 -14.41
CA ASP A 133 1.47 -4.49 -14.80
C ASP A 133 1.81 -5.42 -13.63
N SER A 134 1.62 -6.73 -13.82
CA SER A 134 1.82 -7.75 -12.78
C SER A 134 3.26 -8.26 -12.69
N THR A 135 4.14 -7.86 -13.62
CA THR A 135 5.49 -8.41 -13.76
C THR A 135 6.33 -8.25 -12.49
N GLY A 136 6.19 -7.13 -11.78
CA GLY A 136 6.87 -6.84 -10.52
C GLY A 136 6.28 -7.48 -9.25
N TYR A 137 5.11 -8.14 -9.35
CA TYR A 137 4.38 -8.65 -8.19
C TYR A 137 4.70 -10.12 -7.90
N SER A 138 5.12 -10.41 -6.67
CA SER A 138 5.42 -11.77 -6.20
C SER A 138 5.15 -11.89 -4.71
N GLY A 139 5.27 -13.10 -4.14
CA GLY A 139 5.18 -13.23 -2.67
C GLY A 139 6.16 -12.33 -1.90
N HIS A 140 7.34 -12.01 -2.48
CA HIS A 140 8.30 -11.09 -1.88
C HIS A 140 7.88 -9.63 -1.99
N SER A 141 7.08 -9.24 -2.99
CA SER A 141 6.63 -7.84 -3.12
C SER A 141 5.71 -7.43 -1.97
N PHE A 142 4.99 -8.36 -1.34
CA PHE A 142 4.21 -8.09 -0.12
C PHE A 142 5.08 -7.79 1.08
N CYS A 143 6.12 -8.59 1.34
CA CYS A 143 7.08 -8.32 2.40
C CYS A 143 7.75 -6.95 2.18
N ARG A 144 8.02 -6.61 0.91
CA ARG A 144 8.54 -5.28 0.55
C ARG A 144 7.56 -4.16 0.85
N GLY A 145 6.34 -4.26 0.33
CA GLY A 145 5.29 -3.28 0.57
C GLY A 145 4.96 -3.09 2.05
N ALA A 146 4.97 -4.16 2.84
CA ALA A 146 4.75 -4.12 4.28
C ALA A 146 5.83 -3.32 5.01
N ALA A 147 7.10 -3.58 4.71
CA ALA A 147 8.21 -2.85 5.31
C ALA A 147 8.27 -1.38 4.87
N THR A 148 8.04 -1.09 3.59
CA THR A 148 7.91 0.29 3.10
C THR A 148 6.75 1.02 3.80
N SER A 149 5.62 0.35 3.99
CA SER A 149 4.46 0.93 4.69
C SER A 149 4.72 1.18 6.18
N ALA A 150 5.51 0.32 6.83
CA ALA A 150 5.92 0.50 8.22
C ALA A 150 6.91 1.67 8.37
N ALA A 151 7.90 1.78 7.47
CA ALA A 151 8.83 2.91 7.43
C ALA A 151 8.09 4.25 7.21
N ALA A 152 7.15 4.30 6.26
CA ALA A 152 6.32 5.47 6.01
C ALA A 152 5.39 5.83 7.19
N ALA A 153 5.18 4.90 8.13
CA ALA A 153 4.43 5.13 9.36
C ALA A 153 5.32 5.53 10.55
N GLY A 154 6.62 5.74 10.33
CA GLY A 154 7.56 6.21 11.36
C GLY A 154 8.13 5.12 12.27
N TYR A 155 7.99 3.84 11.92
CA TYR A 155 8.63 2.77 12.69
C TYR A 155 10.14 2.81 12.48
N SER A 156 10.88 2.56 13.56
CA SER A 156 12.33 2.41 13.50
C SER A 156 12.73 1.15 12.74
N ASP A 157 13.94 1.17 12.22
CA ASP A 157 14.59 0.05 11.54
C ASP A 157 14.57 -1.24 12.36
N TYR A 158 14.83 -1.12 13.67
CA TYR A 158 14.77 -2.21 14.61
C TYR A 158 13.35 -2.79 14.74
N GLU A 159 12.33 -1.94 14.84
CA GLU A 159 10.94 -2.39 14.90
C GLU A 159 10.49 -3.05 13.59
N ILE A 160 10.91 -2.52 12.44
CA ILE A 160 10.63 -3.10 11.13
C ILE A 160 11.31 -4.46 10.99
N GLN A 161 12.56 -4.58 11.44
CA GLN A 161 13.30 -5.84 11.47
C GLN A 161 12.61 -6.88 12.34
N LEU A 162 12.12 -6.46 13.52
CA LEU A 162 11.37 -7.30 14.45
C LEU A 162 10.02 -7.74 13.86
N LEU A 163 9.28 -6.82 13.23
CA LEU A 163 7.99 -7.08 12.57
C LEU A 163 8.14 -8.03 11.38
N GLY A 164 9.20 -7.88 10.60
CA GLY A 164 9.52 -8.71 9.44
C GLY A 164 10.19 -10.04 9.77
N ARG A 165 10.59 -10.26 11.03
CA ARG A 165 11.38 -11.41 11.52
C ARG A 165 12.68 -11.63 10.73
N TRP A 166 13.32 -10.52 10.37
CA TRP A 166 14.56 -10.57 9.61
C TRP A 166 15.74 -10.82 10.54
N ARG A 167 16.51 -11.89 10.27
CA ARG A 167 17.73 -12.23 11.02
C ARG A 167 18.94 -11.36 10.67
N SER A 168 18.88 -10.66 9.54
CA SER A 168 19.94 -9.79 9.04
C SER A 168 19.33 -8.52 8.45
N ASP A 169 20.18 -7.59 8.06
CA ASP A 169 19.82 -6.33 7.41
C ASP A 169 19.30 -6.51 5.96
N ALA A 170 18.87 -7.71 5.58
CA ALA A 170 18.26 -7.98 4.27
C ALA A 170 16.99 -7.15 4.01
N TYR A 171 16.41 -6.55 5.06
CA TYR A 171 15.32 -5.58 4.92
C TYR A 171 15.75 -4.22 4.39
N ILE A 172 17.02 -3.87 4.55
CA ILE A 172 17.60 -2.64 4.03
C ILE A 172 17.57 -2.66 2.49
N THR A 173 17.74 -3.83 1.85
CA THR A 173 17.59 -4.02 0.40
C THR A 173 16.13 -3.95 -0.07
N VAL A 174 15.20 -4.17 0.85
CA VAL A 174 13.75 -4.18 0.60
C VAL A 174 13.15 -2.78 0.69
N ARG A 175 13.71 -1.95 1.56
CA ARG A 175 13.64 -0.51 1.42
C ARG A 175 14.21 -0.16 0.02
N PRO A 176 13.65 0.81 -0.72
CA PRO A 176 14.56 1.63 -1.48
C PRO A 176 15.58 2.13 -0.45
N SER A 177 16.84 1.72 -0.56
CA SER A 177 17.94 2.23 0.28
C SER A 177 18.09 3.76 0.15
N GLU A 178 17.30 4.35 -0.73
CA GLU A 178 17.06 5.75 -0.90
C GLU A 178 15.53 5.96 -1.01
N LEU A 179 14.86 6.25 0.11
CA LEU A 179 14.34 7.62 0.12
C LEU A 179 15.63 8.41 0.28
N THR A 180 16.30 8.73 -0.83
CA THR A 180 17.25 9.81 -0.80
C THR A 180 16.44 10.89 -0.09
N GLU A 181 16.98 11.46 0.99
CA GLU A 181 16.77 12.89 1.10
C GLU A 181 17.17 13.38 -0.28
N HIS A 182 16.19 13.68 -1.13
CA HIS A 182 16.48 14.47 -2.28
C HIS A 182 16.97 15.74 -1.63
N GLU A 183 18.29 15.88 -1.48
CA GLU A 183 18.92 17.10 -1.00
C GLU A 183 18.20 18.17 -1.79
N THR A 184 17.36 18.94 -1.09
CA THR A 184 16.45 19.86 -1.77
C THR A 184 17.32 20.80 -2.54
N SER A 185 17.39 20.56 -3.82
CA SER A 185 18.23 21.31 -4.72
C SER A 185 17.51 22.62 -4.96
N TRP A 186 18.27 23.64 -5.33
CA TRP A 186 17.67 24.85 -5.85
C TRP A 186 16.71 24.55 -7.03
N ILE A 187 16.91 23.41 -7.72
CA ILE A 187 16.01 22.90 -8.76
C ILE A 187 14.61 22.59 -8.20
N ASP A 188 14.48 21.94 -7.04
CA ASP A 188 13.17 21.65 -6.43
C ASP A 188 12.44 22.95 -6.09
N SER A 189 13.15 23.90 -5.52
CA SER A 189 12.61 25.22 -5.20
C SER A 189 12.14 25.95 -6.45
N VAL A 190 12.89 25.88 -7.56
CA VAL A 190 12.50 26.45 -8.86
C VAL A 190 11.28 25.74 -9.45
N LEU A 191 11.20 24.42 -9.36
CA LEU A 191 10.06 23.64 -9.87
C LEU A 191 8.78 23.94 -9.10
N PHE A 192 8.84 23.94 -7.76
CA PHE A 192 7.70 24.32 -6.92
C PHE A 192 7.32 25.79 -7.12
N ALA A 193 8.29 26.71 -7.17
CA ALA A 193 8.04 28.11 -7.45
C ALA A 193 7.34 28.29 -8.81
N THR A 194 7.82 27.61 -9.86
CA THR A 194 7.20 27.65 -11.19
C THR A 194 5.75 27.19 -11.14
N PHE A 195 5.46 26.09 -10.45
CA PHE A 195 4.08 25.63 -10.25
C PHE A 195 3.22 26.66 -9.51
N PHE A 196 3.68 27.19 -8.37
CA PHE A 196 2.91 28.12 -7.56
C PHE A 196 2.70 29.47 -8.24
N PHE A 197 3.70 30.01 -8.94
CA PHE A 197 3.56 31.24 -9.73
C PHE A 197 2.59 31.05 -10.90
N SER A 198 2.63 29.90 -11.59
CA SER A 198 1.64 29.57 -12.62
C SER A 198 0.24 29.42 -12.06
N ALA A 199 0.08 28.79 -10.89
CA ALA A 199 -1.22 28.66 -10.21
C ALA A 199 -1.77 30.02 -9.75
N MET A 200 -0.92 30.88 -9.20
CA MET A 200 -1.31 32.24 -8.80
C MET A 200 -1.73 33.07 -10.02
N TYR A 201 -1.00 33.00 -11.13
CA TYR A 201 -1.37 33.68 -12.37
C TYR A 201 -2.70 33.18 -12.93
N CYS A 202 -2.95 31.86 -12.90
CA CYS A 202 -4.23 31.28 -13.31
C CYS A 202 -5.40 31.75 -12.42
N GLN A 203 -5.21 31.81 -11.10
CA GLN A 203 -6.26 32.30 -10.19
C GLN A 203 -6.53 33.80 -10.36
N LEU A 204 -5.48 34.60 -10.57
CA LEU A 204 -5.63 36.04 -10.82
C LEU A 204 -6.35 36.32 -12.14
N SER A 205 -6.00 35.61 -13.22
CA SER A 205 -6.68 35.76 -14.52
C SER A 205 -8.14 35.34 -14.46
N SER A 206 -8.46 34.24 -13.77
CA SER A 206 -9.84 33.80 -13.55
C SER A 206 -10.64 34.79 -12.68
N ALA A 207 -10.04 35.31 -11.62
CA ALA A 207 -10.66 36.34 -10.78
C ALA A 207 -10.91 37.64 -11.56
N MET A 208 -9.96 38.07 -12.40
CA MET A 208 -10.14 39.22 -13.29
C MET A 208 -11.27 39.00 -14.30
N PHE A 209 -11.37 37.79 -14.89
CA PHE A 209 -12.47 37.46 -15.79
C PHE A 209 -13.83 37.56 -15.10
N HIS A 210 -14.00 36.92 -13.94
CA HIS A 210 -15.25 37.00 -13.17
C HIS A 210 -15.59 38.42 -12.73
N SER A 211 -14.58 39.23 -12.36
CA SER A 211 -14.78 40.64 -12.02
C SER A 211 -15.17 41.50 -13.24
N SER A 212 -14.71 41.10 -14.43
CA SER A 212 -14.98 41.80 -15.71
C SER A 212 -16.27 41.39 -16.41
N ALA A 213 -16.94 40.32 -15.96
CA ALA A 213 -18.11 39.74 -16.64
C ALA A 213 -19.31 40.71 -16.73
N SER A 214 -19.31 41.78 -15.94
CA SER A 214 -20.35 42.81 -15.94
C SER A 214 -19.99 44.06 -16.78
N HIS A 215 -18.81 44.09 -17.40
CA HIS A 215 -18.33 45.20 -18.24
C HIS A 215 -18.75 45.04 -19.71
N SER A 216 -18.27 45.94 -20.58
CA SER A 216 -18.53 45.88 -22.02
C SER A 216 -18.01 44.58 -22.64
N LEU A 217 -18.64 44.17 -23.74
CA LEU A 217 -18.31 42.94 -24.46
C LEU A 217 -16.82 42.87 -24.88
N GLU A 218 -16.22 44.01 -25.22
CA GLU A 218 -14.80 44.11 -25.59
C GLU A 218 -13.86 43.78 -24.41
N VAL A 219 -14.17 44.29 -23.21
CA VAL A 219 -13.41 44.03 -21.99
C VAL A 219 -13.55 42.57 -21.58
N CYS A 220 -14.78 42.04 -21.62
CA CYS A 220 -15.05 40.64 -21.29
C CYS A 220 -14.29 39.67 -22.21
N THR A 221 -14.27 39.93 -23.53
CA THR A 221 -13.54 39.09 -24.51
C THR A 221 -12.03 39.12 -24.26
N ARG A 222 -11.47 40.28 -23.91
CA ARG A 222 -10.05 40.42 -23.60
C ARG A 222 -9.67 39.71 -22.29
N CYS A 223 -10.51 39.80 -21.26
CA CYS A 223 -10.32 39.09 -20.00
C CYS A 223 -10.49 37.58 -20.15
N GLN A 224 -11.42 37.12 -21.01
CA GLN A 224 -11.57 35.72 -21.37
C GLN A 224 -10.30 35.18 -22.05
N ALA A 225 -9.67 35.95 -22.93
CA ALA A 225 -8.39 35.57 -23.53
C ALA A 225 -7.28 35.42 -22.47
N TYR A 226 -7.21 36.32 -21.48
CA TYR A 226 -6.26 36.19 -20.37
C TYR A 226 -6.53 34.99 -19.47
N ASP A 227 -7.79 34.63 -19.22
CA ASP A 227 -8.18 33.43 -18.47
C ASP A 227 -7.71 32.15 -19.19
N TYR A 228 -7.90 32.06 -20.51
CA TYR A 228 -7.37 30.97 -21.32
C TYR A 228 -5.84 30.89 -21.30
N ILE A 229 -5.15 32.04 -21.33
CA ILE A 229 -3.69 32.08 -21.19
C ILE A 229 -3.29 31.57 -19.80
N GLY A 230 -4.01 31.96 -18.74
CA GLY A 230 -3.81 31.47 -17.38
C GLY A 230 -3.89 29.95 -17.26
N ILE A 231 -4.92 29.34 -17.85
CA ILE A 231 -5.10 27.88 -17.90
C ILE A 231 -3.96 27.22 -18.68
N THR A 232 -3.52 27.81 -19.79
CA THR A 232 -2.42 27.28 -20.61
C THR A 232 -1.09 27.32 -19.83
N VAL A 233 -0.81 28.42 -19.13
CA VAL A 233 0.38 28.60 -18.29
C VAL A 233 0.37 27.66 -17.08
N LEU A 234 -0.80 27.42 -16.46
CA LEU A 234 -0.94 26.43 -15.39
C LEU A 234 -0.66 25.02 -15.88
N ASN A 235 -1.24 24.63 -17.03
CA ASN A 235 -0.95 23.32 -17.63
C ASN A 235 0.55 23.18 -17.91
N LEU A 236 1.18 24.10 -18.62
CA LEU A 236 2.63 24.02 -18.89
C LEU A 236 3.46 23.98 -17.59
N GLY A 237 3.16 24.86 -16.63
CA GLY A 237 3.84 24.95 -15.34
C GLY A 237 3.72 23.68 -14.50
N SER A 238 2.59 22.98 -14.53
CA SER A 238 2.37 21.73 -13.79
C SER A 238 3.07 20.53 -14.42
N HIS A 239 3.41 20.57 -15.71
CA HIS A 239 4.12 19.47 -16.36
C HIS A 239 5.60 19.41 -15.95
N TYR A 240 6.25 20.53 -15.59
CA TYR A 240 7.67 20.53 -15.24
C TYR A 240 7.99 19.69 -13.99
N PRO A 241 7.30 19.83 -12.84
CA PRO A 241 7.50 18.94 -11.70
C PRO A 241 7.14 17.48 -12.02
N LEU A 242 6.07 17.26 -12.79
CA LEU A 242 5.64 15.91 -13.17
C LEU A 242 6.67 15.19 -14.06
N LEU A 243 7.28 15.91 -15.00
CA LEU A 243 8.34 15.36 -15.84
C LEU A 243 9.61 15.11 -15.02
N TYR A 244 9.99 16.05 -14.16
CA TYR A 244 11.18 15.94 -13.33
C TYR A 244 11.09 14.77 -12.34
N TYR A 245 10.01 14.66 -11.56
CA TYR A 245 9.84 13.57 -10.59
C TYR A 245 9.32 12.27 -11.22
N GLY A 246 8.60 12.35 -12.35
CA GLY A 246 8.05 11.18 -13.03
C GLY A 246 9.06 10.42 -13.88
N PHE A 247 10.09 11.08 -14.41
CA PHE A 247 11.12 10.44 -15.26
C PHE A 247 12.52 10.35 -14.62
N SER A 248 12.79 11.05 -13.51
CA SER A 248 14.07 10.93 -12.80
C SER A 248 14.34 9.54 -12.24
N ALA A 249 13.30 8.76 -11.90
CA ALA A 249 13.42 7.37 -11.46
C ALA A 249 13.95 6.40 -12.54
N ASN A 250 14.00 6.81 -13.81
CA ASN A 250 14.51 5.98 -14.92
C ASN A 250 15.96 6.29 -15.34
N LEU A 251 16.61 7.31 -14.76
CA LEU A 251 17.97 7.69 -15.14
C LEU A 251 19.07 6.79 -14.52
N THR A 252 18.74 5.97 -13.53
CA THR A 252 19.67 5.00 -12.92
C THR A 252 19.96 3.77 -13.79
N ILE A 253 19.28 3.61 -14.94
CA ILE A 253 19.50 2.48 -15.87
C ILE A 253 20.61 2.78 -16.92
N ARG A 254 21.13 4.01 -17.00
CA ARG A 254 22.14 4.37 -18.02
C ARG A 254 23.61 4.26 -17.61
N SER A 255 23.94 3.88 -16.37
CA SER A 255 25.33 3.74 -15.93
C SER A 255 25.90 2.31 -15.95
N TYR A 256 25.12 1.31 -16.38
CA TYR A 256 25.59 -0.10 -16.49
C TYR A 256 25.85 -0.57 -17.94
N THR A 257 25.99 0.36 -18.89
CA THR A 257 26.49 0.05 -20.23
C THR A 257 27.53 1.07 -20.66
N SER A 258 28.76 0.91 -20.16
CA SER A 258 30.01 1.31 -20.82
C SER A 258 31.15 0.49 -20.22
#